data_AF-A0A5N6H9Y0-F1
#
_entry.id   AF-A0A5N6H9Y0-F1
#
_cell.length_a   1.000
_cell.length_b   1.000
_cell.length_c   1.000
_cell.angle_alpha   90.00
_cell.angle_beta   90.00
_cell.angle_gamma   90.00
#
_symmetry.space_group_name_H-M   'P 1'
#
loop_
_entity.id
_entity.type
_entity.pdbx_description
1 polymer ?
#
loop_
_entity_poly.entity_id
_entity_poly.type
_entity_poly.pdbx_seq_one_letter_code
_entity_poly.pdbx_strand_id
1 'polypeptide(L)'
;MVIVGGSIAGLTLAHALAAKKIDFVILEAREEIAPNVGASIGFTGNAHRVLDQLGVWDELAELATPIIHNYAWNDKGHQLGYTEAFKLSQVRHGYPVIFLTRQQALHVLWDKLPDKSRVLTGKKVVKMEQSTTEATVQCLDGSTYTGDIVVGADGVHSIIHKEMSRQMETIQLKDSLRSENKGMVMQYRGVFGISYSVTGIREGEMHNVFVKGASILVIGCKDHVFWIVGVKMERTYYASEALRFDPSQLEDSLAFLMNKYVCAGVQFKEVYQRTIRCNQLPLEEGMFKRWNCGRVACIGDSVHKMTPNLGQGGCCAIEDAATLANAIIEIVEIPEKQQLPNIESRLSSWATASKPRMKLICTLSESVIRMQSLDNVVYEITGPIFSKYYMDAFADLISDMGVGGECISFLPLPERQRTGTMPFGKRHYIGAPIIPSGRLLCTIPLLMCLFLSIITSPGKSSASSSWDVYSVVADLGIFQAIWAMESARLCNAITFMSL
;
A
#
# COMPACT_ATOMS: atom_id res chain seq x y z
N MET A 1 -21.16 -3.59 -17.83
CA MET A 1 -19.93 -2.83 -17.48
C MET A 1 -18.73 -3.36 -18.26
N VAL A 2 -17.74 -2.51 -18.55
CA VAL A 2 -16.46 -2.93 -19.16
C VAL A 2 -15.32 -2.64 -18.18
N ILE A 3 -14.56 -3.67 -17.80
CA ILE A 3 -13.39 -3.56 -16.93
C ILE A 3 -12.14 -3.77 -17.78
N VAL A 4 -11.22 -2.81 -17.77
CA VAL A 4 -9.98 -2.87 -18.55
C VAL A 4 -8.84 -3.25 -17.61
N GLY A 5 -8.29 -4.45 -17.80
CA GLY A 5 -7.24 -5.05 -16.98
C GLY A 5 -7.73 -6.18 -16.07
N GLY A 6 -7.21 -7.39 -16.28
CA GLY A 6 -7.38 -8.57 -15.43
C GLY A 6 -6.41 -8.58 -14.24
N SER A 7 -6.18 -7.41 -13.63
CA SER A 7 -5.32 -7.27 -12.46
C SER A 7 -6.00 -7.75 -11.18
N ILE A 8 -5.29 -7.71 -10.04
CA ILE A 8 -5.88 -7.96 -8.72
C ILE A 8 -7.14 -7.09 -8.52
N ALA A 9 -7.05 -5.79 -8.82
CA ALA A 9 -8.19 -4.87 -8.69
C ALA A 9 -9.36 -5.26 -9.62
N GLY A 10 -9.06 -5.57 -10.88
CA GLY A 10 -10.06 -5.92 -11.89
C GLY A 10 -10.79 -7.22 -11.58
N LEU A 11 -10.06 -8.27 -11.19
CA LEU A 11 -10.65 -9.55 -10.79
C LEU A 11 -11.43 -9.41 -9.47
N THR A 12 -10.92 -8.66 -8.47
CA THR A 12 -11.67 -8.40 -7.24
C THR A 12 -13.00 -7.68 -7.53
N LEU A 13 -13.00 -6.68 -8.42
CA LEU A 13 -14.24 -6.00 -8.81
C LEU A 13 -15.20 -6.96 -9.52
N ALA A 14 -14.71 -7.78 -10.44
CA ALA A 14 -15.53 -8.78 -11.14
C ALA A 14 -16.23 -9.75 -10.19
N HIS A 15 -15.53 -10.23 -9.15
CA HIS A 15 -16.11 -11.04 -8.09
C HIS A 15 -17.26 -10.34 -7.36
N ALA A 16 -17.06 -9.08 -6.96
CA ALA A 16 -18.09 -8.29 -6.30
C ALA A 16 -19.34 -8.07 -7.19
N LEU A 17 -19.13 -7.80 -8.49
CA LEU A 17 -20.21 -7.64 -9.46
C LEU A 17 -20.95 -8.96 -9.73
N ALA A 18 -20.22 -10.06 -9.86
CA ALA A 18 -20.80 -11.40 -10.04
C ALA A 18 -21.73 -11.78 -8.88
N ALA A 19 -21.36 -11.43 -7.64
CA ALA A 19 -22.16 -11.70 -6.46
C ALA A 19 -23.54 -11.00 -6.47
N LYS A 20 -23.69 -9.92 -7.25
CA LYS A 20 -24.97 -9.23 -7.49
C LYS A 20 -25.53 -9.42 -8.89
N LYS A 21 -24.97 -10.35 -9.67
CA LYS A 21 -25.38 -10.65 -11.06
C LYS A 21 -25.38 -9.41 -11.97
N ILE A 22 -24.48 -8.45 -11.71
CA ILE A 22 -24.28 -7.31 -12.58
C ILE A 22 -23.49 -7.78 -13.81
N ASP A 23 -23.93 -7.43 -15.00
CA ASP A 23 -23.27 -7.83 -16.25
C ASP A 23 -21.94 -7.08 -16.44
N PHE A 24 -20.88 -7.83 -16.72
CA PHE A 24 -19.55 -7.27 -16.95
C PHE A 24 -18.75 -8.08 -17.98
N VAL A 25 -17.71 -7.43 -18.52
CA VAL A 25 -16.63 -8.07 -19.28
C VAL A 25 -15.29 -7.49 -18.80
N ILE A 26 -14.30 -8.35 -18.59
CA ILE A 26 -12.90 -7.96 -18.34
C ILE A 26 -12.13 -8.11 -19.65
N LEU A 27 -11.35 -7.08 -19.99
CA LEU A 27 -10.44 -7.07 -21.13
C LEU A 27 -9.00 -7.09 -20.60
N GLU A 28 -8.34 -8.25 -20.66
CA GLU A 28 -6.95 -8.42 -20.25
C GLU A 28 -6.04 -8.34 -21.48
N ALA A 29 -5.01 -7.49 -21.40
CA ALA A 29 -4.12 -7.22 -22.53
C ALA A 29 -3.22 -8.41 -22.89
N ARG A 30 -2.88 -9.26 -21.91
CA ARG A 30 -2.04 -10.45 -22.09
C ARG A 30 -2.89 -11.65 -22.51
N GLU A 31 -2.25 -12.63 -23.14
CA GLU A 31 -2.87 -13.91 -23.50
C GLU A 31 -3.21 -14.77 -22.27
N GLU A 32 -2.47 -14.57 -21.17
CA GLU A 32 -2.61 -15.30 -19.91
C GLU A 32 -3.00 -14.36 -18.77
N ILE A 33 -3.98 -14.77 -17.95
CA ILE A 33 -4.53 -13.98 -16.83
C ILE A 33 -3.62 -13.94 -15.60
N ALA A 34 -2.90 -15.04 -15.33
CA ALA A 34 -1.97 -15.19 -14.23
C ALA A 34 -0.58 -15.51 -14.78
N PRO A 35 0.04 -14.56 -15.50
CA PRO A 35 1.35 -14.79 -16.09
C PRO A 35 2.40 -14.97 -15.00
N ASN A 36 3.42 -15.79 -15.25
CA ASN A 36 4.55 -15.98 -14.35
C ASN A 36 5.54 -14.79 -14.40
N VAL A 37 5.01 -13.58 -14.31
CA VAL A 37 5.74 -12.31 -14.41
C VAL A 37 5.30 -11.38 -13.29
N GLY A 38 6.28 -10.88 -12.55
CA GLY A 38 6.05 -10.06 -11.37
C GLY A 38 6.60 -10.69 -10.10
N ALA A 39 6.52 -9.90 -9.04
CA ALA A 39 7.12 -10.17 -7.75
C ALA A 39 6.13 -10.82 -6.76
N SER A 40 6.44 -10.72 -5.48
CA SER A 40 5.53 -11.03 -4.39
C SER A 40 4.39 -10.01 -4.25
N ILE A 41 3.30 -10.46 -3.65
CA ILE A 41 2.24 -9.63 -3.08
C ILE A 41 2.05 -10.05 -1.61
N GLY A 42 1.93 -9.07 -0.73
CA GLY A 42 1.55 -9.26 0.67
C GLY A 42 0.09 -8.90 0.87
N PHE A 43 -0.62 -9.67 1.68
CA PHE A 43 -1.98 -9.32 2.11
C PHE A 43 -1.97 -8.91 3.58
N THR A 44 -2.66 -7.81 3.87
CA THR A 44 -2.77 -7.24 5.22
C THR A 44 -4.19 -6.76 5.50
N GLY A 45 -4.45 -6.41 6.76
CA GLY A 45 -5.72 -5.97 7.36
C GLY A 45 -6.89 -5.65 6.44
N ASN A 46 -6.77 -4.59 5.62
CA ASN A 46 -7.86 -4.08 4.77
C ASN A 46 -8.26 -5.02 3.62
N ALA A 47 -7.31 -5.76 3.04
CA ALA A 47 -7.60 -6.68 1.94
C ALA A 47 -8.31 -7.97 2.42
N HIS A 48 -7.95 -8.45 3.61
CA HIS A 48 -8.39 -9.75 4.12
C HIS A 48 -9.91 -9.87 4.15
N ARG A 49 -10.58 -8.86 4.70
CA ARG A 49 -12.03 -8.89 4.85
C ARG A 49 -12.74 -8.92 3.50
N VAL A 50 -12.25 -8.18 2.51
CA VAL A 50 -12.80 -8.20 1.15
C VAL A 50 -12.59 -9.58 0.51
N LEU A 51 -11.38 -10.14 0.61
CA LEU A 51 -11.06 -11.46 0.06
C LEU A 51 -11.88 -12.59 0.73
N ASP A 52 -12.15 -12.48 2.03
CA ASP A 52 -12.98 -13.44 2.76
C ASP A 52 -14.47 -13.30 2.37
N GLN A 53 -14.99 -12.08 2.22
CA GLN A 53 -16.35 -11.84 1.69
C GLN A 53 -16.56 -12.43 0.29
N LEU A 54 -15.49 -12.48 -0.52
CA LEU A 54 -15.51 -13.06 -1.86
C LEU A 54 -15.27 -14.57 -1.87
N GLY A 55 -15.01 -15.19 -0.72
CA GLY A 55 -14.77 -16.64 -0.60
C GLY A 55 -13.44 -17.10 -1.20
N VAL A 56 -12.46 -16.20 -1.37
CA VAL A 56 -11.14 -16.52 -1.94
C VAL A 56 -10.03 -16.58 -0.90
N TRP A 57 -10.27 -16.08 0.31
CA TRP A 57 -9.25 -15.94 1.34
C TRP A 57 -8.63 -17.26 1.79
N ASP A 58 -9.44 -18.30 2.03
CA ASP A 58 -8.93 -19.56 2.58
C ASP A 58 -7.92 -20.24 1.66
N GLU A 59 -8.17 -20.24 0.35
CA GLU A 59 -7.25 -20.80 -0.63
C GLU A 59 -5.96 -19.98 -0.75
N LEU A 60 -6.04 -18.64 -0.62
CA LEU A 60 -4.83 -17.80 -0.53
C LEU A 60 -4.02 -18.11 0.73
N ALA A 61 -4.69 -18.29 1.87
CA ALA A 61 -4.04 -18.58 3.15
C ALA A 61 -3.38 -19.96 3.15
N GLU A 62 -3.96 -20.97 2.49
CA GLU A 62 -3.37 -22.31 2.35
C GLU A 62 -2.09 -22.34 1.52
N LEU A 63 -1.95 -21.41 0.55
CA LEU A 63 -0.78 -21.33 -0.31
C LEU A 63 0.43 -20.64 0.35
N ALA A 64 0.24 -19.97 1.48
CA ALA A 64 1.26 -19.12 2.09
C ALA A 64 1.61 -19.52 3.53
N THR A 65 2.85 -19.24 3.89
CA THR A 65 3.25 -19.19 5.29
C THR A 65 2.89 -17.83 5.89
N PRO A 66 2.20 -17.79 7.05
CA PRO A 66 2.07 -16.57 7.84
C PRO A 66 3.43 -15.98 8.25
N ILE A 67 3.58 -14.66 8.10
CA ILE A 67 4.72 -13.94 8.64
C ILE A 67 4.46 -13.64 10.11
N ILE A 68 5.42 -13.99 10.96
CA ILE A 68 5.31 -13.88 12.42
C ILE A 68 6.36 -12.89 12.94
N HIS A 69 7.60 -13.10 12.54
CA HIS A 69 8.75 -12.41 13.10
C HIS A 69 9.20 -11.30 12.16
N ASN A 70 9.31 -10.07 12.68
CA ASN A 70 9.80 -8.93 11.93
C ASN A 70 11.07 -8.37 12.59
N TYR A 71 12.17 -8.37 11.83
CA TYR A 71 13.47 -7.90 12.28
C TYR A 71 13.89 -6.64 11.54
N ALA A 72 14.54 -5.72 12.24
CA ALA A 72 15.23 -4.59 11.66
C ALA A 72 16.74 -4.77 11.82
N TRP A 73 17.51 -4.52 10.75
CA TRP A 73 18.96 -4.70 10.69
C TRP A 73 19.63 -3.45 10.14
N ASN A 74 20.88 -3.21 10.55
CA ASN A 74 21.76 -2.35 9.77
C ASN A 74 22.52 -3.17 8.72
N ASP A 75 23.13 -2.46 7.78
CA ASP A 75 23.89 -3.04 6.66
C ASP A 75 25.17 -3.80 7.07
N LYS A 76 25.54 -3.78 8.37
CA LYS A 76 26.65 -4.51 8.99
C LYS A 76 26.21 -5.80 9.71
N GLY A 77 24.91 -6.12 9.70
CA GLY A 77 24.38 -7.35 10.30
C GLY A 77 24.07 -7.24 11.79
N HIS A 78 24.08 -6.03 12.37
CA HIS A 78 23.59 -5.84 13.73
C HIS A 78 22.07 -5.67 13.72
N GLN A 79 21.40 -6.43 14.58
CA GLN A 79 19.97 -6.29 14.81
C GLN A 79 19.70 -4.95 15.50
N LEU A 80 18.89 -4.11 14.86
CA LEU A 80 18.41 -2.84 15.41
C LEU A 80 17.19 -3.07 16.29
N GLY A 81 16.30 -3.98 15.90
CA GLY A 81 15.17 -4.40 16.73
C GLY A 81 14.40 -5.59 16.18
N TYR A 82 13.36 -5.95 16.91
CA TYR A 82 12.53 -7.13 16.70
C TYR A 82 11.11 -6.86 17.18
N THR A 83 10.12 -7.39 16.48
CA THR A 83 8.71 -7.40 16.93
C THR A 83 7.95 -8.59 16.34
N GLU A 84 6.89 -9.01 17.02
CA GLU A 84 5.88 -9.96 16.52
C GLU A 84 4.63 -9.22 16.01
N ALA A 85 4.79 -8.00 15.49
CA ALA A 85 3.71 -7.14 15.01
C ALA A 85 2.72 -7.84 14.07
N PHE A 86 3.19 -8.74 13.21
CA PHE A 86 2.34 -9.47 12.27
C PHE A 86 1.49 -10.56 12.96
N LYS A 87 2.04 -11.25 13.96
CA LYS A 87 1.29 -12.15 14.82
C LYS A 87 0.24 -11.38 15.64
N LEU A 88 0.61 -10.23 16.17
CA LEU A 88 -0.34 -9.36 16.88
C LEU A 88 -1.46 -8.87 15.95
N SER A 89 -1.13 -8.52 14.70
CA SER A 89 -2.11 -8.18 13.67
C SER A 89 -3.12 -9.30 13.45
N GLN A 90 -2.68 -10.56 13.41
CA GLN A 90 -3.56 -11.72 13.34
C GLN A 90 -4.50 -11.84 14.53
N VAL A 91 -3.99 -11.66 15.76
CA VAL A 91 -4.83 -11.68 16.97
C VAL A 91 -5.84 -10.54 16.97
N ARG A 92 -5.46 -9.36 16.47
CA ARG A 92 -6.32 -8.18 16.44
C ARG A 92 -7.42 -8.25 15.39
N HIS A 93 -7.11 -8.74 14.19
CA HIS A 93 -8.01 -8.69 13.04
C HIS A 93 -8.62 -10.05 12.67
N GLY A 94 -8.09 -11.13 13.21
CA GLY A 94 -8.47 -12.51 12.88
C GLY A 94 -7.70 -13.11 11.70
N TYR A 95 -6.86 -12.34 11.01
CA TYR A 95 -6.23 -12.77 9.75
C TYR A 95 -4.70 -12.69 9.79
N PRO A 96 -3.96 -13.76 9.45
CA PRO A 96 -2.51 -13.70 9.31
C PRO A 96 -2.09 -12.79 8.17
N VAL A 97 -0.94 -12.12 8.33
CA VAL A 97 -0.26 -11.48 7.20
C VAL A 97 0.49 -12.53 6.41
N ILE A 98 0.19 -12.63 5.12
CA ILE A 98 0.74 -13.65 4.23
C ILE A 98 1.42 -13.01 3.02
N PHE A 99 2.42 -13.69 2.47
CA PHE A 99 3.08 -13.31 1.22
C PHE A 99 3.01 -14.46 0.22
N LEU A 100 2.65 -14.11 -1.02
CA LEU A 100 2.52 -15.04 -2.14
C LEU A 100 3.21 -14.46 -3.36
N THR A 101 3.44 -15.29 -4.38
CA THR A 101 3.69 -14.74 -5.71
C THR A 101 2.41 -14.06 -6.21
N ARG A 102 2.57 -12.93 -6.93
CA ARG A 102 1.42 -12.28 -7.58
C ARG A 102 0.67 -13.23 -8.51
N GLN A 103 1.40 -14.16 -9.15
CA GLN A 103 0.82 -15.19 -10.00
C GLN A 103 -0.15 -16.10 -9.24
N GLN A 104 0.24 -16.63 -8.08
CA GLN A 104 -0.63 -17.46 -7.24
C GLN A 104 -1.91 -16.71 -6.83
N ALA A 105 -1.78 -15.45 -6.42
CA ALA A 105 -2.94 -14.64 -6.05
C ALA A 105 -3.91 -14.43 -7.23
N LEU A 106 -3.38 -14.17 -8.43
CA LEU A 106 -4.20 -14.06 -9.64
C LEU A 106 -4.85 -15.39 -10.02
N HIS A 107 -4.15 -16.52 -9.88
CA HIS A 107 -4.73 -17.85 -10.13
C HIS A 107 -5.93 -18.12 -9.22
N VAL A 108 -5.82 -17.88 -7.91
CA VAL A 108 -6.94 -18.11 -6.99
C VAL A 108 -8.13 -17.20 -7.35
N LEU A 109 -7.88 -15.91 -7.60
CA LEU A 109 -8.94 -14.98 -8.03
C LEU A 109 -9.58 -15.41 -9.35
N TRP A 110 -8.79 -15.90 -10.31
CA TRP A 110 -9.28 -16.43 -11.56
C TRP A 110 -10.11 -17.70 -11.38
N ASP A 111 -9.59 -18.65 -10.60
CA ASP A 111 -10.19 -19.97 -10.46
C ASP A 111 -11.50 -19.97 -9.70
N LYS A 112 -11.62 -19.06 -8.72
CA LYS A 112 -12.85 -18.84 -7.97
C LYS A 112 -13.86 -17.94 -8.69
N LEU A 113 -13.50 -17.30 -9.80
CA LEU A 113 -14.43 -16.43 -10.50
C LEU A 113 -15.61 -17.25 -11.05
N PRO A 114 -16.88 -16.90 -10.72
CA PRO A 114 -18.02 -17.74 -11.08
C PRO A 114 -18.23 -17.93 -12.60
N ASP A 115 -17.95 -16.89 -13.38
CA ASP A 115 -18.09 -16.91 -14.84
C ASP A 115 -16.80 -16.46 -15.52
N LYS A 116 -15.93 -17.43 -15.79
CA LYS A 116 -14.66 -17.21 -16.48
C LYS A 116 -14.83 -16.73 -17.93
N SER A 117 -15.99 -16.97 -18.56
CA SER A 117 -16.25 -16.53 -19.94
C SER A 117 -16.31 -15.01 -20.09
N ARG A 118 -16.48 -14.29 -18.97
CA ARG A 118 -16.47 -12.82 -18.93
C ARG A 118 -15.08 -12.22 -19.02
N VAL A 119 -14.01 -13.00 -18.98
CA VAL A 119 -12.64 -12.49 -19.05
C VAL A 119 -12.05 -12.85 -20.41
N LEU A 120 -11.78 -11.83 -21.19
CA LEU A 120 -11.24 -11.94 -22.53
C LEU A 120 -9.77 -11.54 -22.50
N THR A 121 -8.89 -12.52 -22.71
CA THR A 121 -7.44 -12.33 -22.83
C THR A 121 -7.06 -11.88 -24.25
N GLY A 122 -5.84 -11.34 -24.41
CA GLY A 122 -5.36 -10.78 -25.68
C GLY A 122 -6.07 -9.47 -26.08
N LYS A 123 -6.90 -8.89 -25.21
CA LYS A 123 -7.72 -7.69 -25.46
C LYS A 123 -7.05 -6.44 -24.94
N LYS A 124 -5.99 -6.02 -25.63
CA LYS A 124 -5.27 -4.77 -25.32
C LYS A 124 -6.08 -3.55 -25.77
N VAL A 125 -6.69 -2.84 -24.82
CA VAL A 125 -7.38 -1.56 -25.09
C VAL A 125 -6.37 -0.48 -25.49
N VAL A 126 -6.73 0.30 -26.51
CA VAL A 126 -5.89 1.38 -27.06
C VAL A 126 -6.61 2.73 -27.14
N LYS A 127 -7.95 2.74 -27.08
CA LYS A 127 -8.78 3.94 -27.18
C LYS A 127 -10.05 3.80 -26.35
N MET A 128 -10.55 4.93 -25.85
CA MET A 128 -11.82 5.01 -25.14
C MET A 128 -12.61 6.25 -25.55
N GLU A 129 -13.91 6.06 -25.77
CA GLU A 129 -14.88 7.11 -26.07
C GLU A 129 -16.10 6.94 -25.16
N GLN A 130 -16.78 8.03 -24.85
CA GLN A 130 -18.01 7.98 -24.07
C GLN A 130 -19.03 8.99 -24.57
N SER A 131 -20.29 8.67 -24.35
CA SER A 131 -21.46 9.48 -24.65
C SER A 131 -22.30 9.72 -23.39
N THR A 132 -23.47 10.34 -23.56
CA THR A 132 -24.43 10.49 -22.46
C THR A 132 -25.09 9.17 -22.05
N THR A 133 -25.03 8.13 -22.88
CA THR A 133 -25.71 6.84 -22.62
C THR A 133 -24.74 5.71 -22.33
N GLU A 134 -23.55 5.71 -22.92
CA GLU A 134 -22.63 4.58 -22.86
C GLU A 134 -21.16 5.00 -22.95
N ALA A 135 -20.25 4.09 -22.63
CA ALA A 135 -18.82 4.22 -22.84
C ALA A 135 -18.29 3.00 -23.59
N THR A 136 -17.43 3.25 -24.57
CA THR A 136 -16.91 2.26 -25.52
C THR A 136 -15.39 2.27 -25.49
N VAL A 137 -14.80 1.08 -25.45
CA VAL A 137 -13.36 0.89 -25.59
C VAL A 137 -13.06 0.13 -26.87
N GLN A 138 -11.94 0.47 -27.50
CA GLN A 138 -11.43 -0.20 -28.69
C GLN A 138 -10.13 -0.92 -28.35
N CYS A 139 -10.06 -2.18 -28.75
CA CYS A 139 -8.88 -3.03 -28.63
C CYS A 139 -7.96 -2.91 -29.84
N LEU A 140 -6.68 -3.27 -29.67
CA LEU A 140 -5.66 -3.23 -30.72
C LEU A 140 -6.01 -4.11 -31.93
N ASP A 141 -6.73 -5.21 -31.70
CA ASP A 141 -7.21 -6.13 -32.75
C ASP A 141 -8.43 -5.59 -33.52
N GLY A 142 -8.90 -4.38 -33.21
CA GLY A 142 -10.06 -3.74 -33.80
C GLY A 142 -11.39 -4.07 -33.14
N SER A 143 -11.43 -5.03 -32.19
CA SER A 143 -12.66 -5.34 -31.46
C SER A 143 -13.08 -4.20 -30.53
N THR A 144 -14.38 -4.02 -30.35
CA THR A 144 -14.97 -2.97 -29.53
C THR A 144 -15.89 -3.55 -28.47
N TYR A 145 -15.91 -2.90 -27.31
CA TYR A 145 -16.76 -3.29 -26.19
C TYR A 145 -17.40 -2.05 -25.60
N THR A 146 -18.72 -2.12 -25.41
CA THR A 146 -19.54 -1.00 -24.95
C THR A 146 -20.26 -1.40 -23.67
N GLY A 147 -20.37 -0.46 -22.74
CA GLY A 147 -21.17 -0.63 -21.53
C GLY A 147 -21.52 0.69 -20.87
N ASP A 148 -22.38 0.63 -19.84
CA ASP A 148 -22.84 1.84 -19.15
C ASP A 148 -21.73 2.56 -18.39
N ILE A 149 -20.73 1.81 -17.93
CA ILE A 149 -19.56 2.26 -17.18
C ILE A 149 -18.33 1.51 -17.66
N VAL A 150 -17.22 2.23 -17.84
CA VAL A 150 -15.87 1.69 -18.08
C VAL A 150 -15.01 1.88 -16.84
N VAL A 151 -14.33 0.83 -16.39
CA VAL A 151 -13.41 0.86 -15.25
C VAL A 151 -11.99 0.56 -15.69
N GLY A 152 -11.06 1.48 -15.44
CA GLY A 152 -9.62 1.29 -15.60
C GLY A 152 -9.02 0.58 -14.39
N ALA A 153 -8.67 -0.69 -14.56
CA ALA A 153 -7.91 -1.52 -13.61
C ALA A 153 -6.60 -2.03 -14.26
N ASP A 154 -6.09 -1.26 -15.22
CA ASP A 154 -4.99 -1.53 -16.15
C ASP A 154 -3.61 -1.07 -15.62
N GLY A 155 -3.55 -0.69 -14.35
CA GLY A 155 -2.34 -0.53 -13.58
C GLY A 155 -1.51 0.73 -13.91
N VAL A 156 -0.21 0.65 -13.62
CA VAL A 156 0.75 1.77 -13.62
C VAL A 156 0.72 2.60 -14.91
N HIS A 157 0.56 1.98 -16.08
CA HIS A 157 0.55 2.66 -17.37
C HIS A 157 -0.85 2.80 -17.98
N SER A 158 -1.86 2.95 -17.13
CA SER A 158 -3.28 3.00 -17.50
C SER A 158 -3.57 3.82 -18.76
N ILE A 159 -4.15 3.17 -19.77
CA ILE A 159 -4.66 3.81 -20.97
C ILE A 159 -6.00 4.49 -20.67
N ILE A 160 -6.82 3.92 -19.78
CA ILE A 160 -8.11 4.50 -19.41
C ILE A 160 -7.93 5.83 -18.71
N HIS A 161 -6.99 5.93 -17.77
CA HIS A 161 -6.68 7.21 -17.13
C HIS A 161 -6.18 8.25 -18.16
N LYS A 162 -5.31 7.84 -19.10
CA LYS A 162 -4.81 8.75 -20.16
C LYS A 162 -5.92 9.27 -21.06
N GLU A 163 -6.80 8.40 -21.55
CA GLU A 163 -7.93 8.80 -22.38
C GLU A 163 -8.95 9.66 -21.60
N MET A 164 -9.17 9.35 -20.32
CA MET A 164 -9.96 10.18 -19.41
C MET A 164 -9.37 11.59 -19.29
N SER A 165 -8.07 11.72 -19.03
CA SER A 165 -7.38 13.02 -18.99
C SER A 165 -7.50 13.78 -20.31
N ARG A 166 -7.31 13.10 -21.44
CA ARG A 166 -7.42 13.70 -22.80
C ARG A 166 -8.83 14.26 -23.07
N GLN A 167 -9.87 13.56 -22.65
CA GLN A 167 -11.25 14.05 -22.80
C GLN A 167 -11.51 15.29 -21.94
N MET A 168 -11.00 15.32 -20.70
CA MET A 168 -11.09 16.51 -19.86
C MET A 168 -10.38 17.73 -20.47
N GLU A 169 -9.21 17.54 -21.10
CA GLU A 169 -8.48 18.59 -21.83
C GLU A 169 -9.29 19.18 -22.99
N THR A 170 -10.13 18.36 -23.62
CA THR A 170 -10.99 18.81 -24.72
C THR A 170 -12.18 19.62 -24.22
N ILE A 171 -12.67 19.33 -23.00
CA ILE A 171 -13.80 20.02 -22.36
C ILE A 171 -13.38 21.31 -21.65
N GLN A 172 -12.18 21.35 -21.06
CA GLN A 172 -11.64 22.53 -20.36
C GLN A 172 -10.61 23.28 -21.23
N LEU A 173 -10.93 24.52 -21.61
CA LEU A 173 -9.99 25.45 -22.24
C LEU A 173 -8.73 25.69 -21.36
N LYS A 174 -7.68 24.91 -21.67
CA LYS A 174 -6.23 25.16 -21.64
C LYS A 174 -5.44 25.65 -20.40
N ASP A 175 -5.99 26.02 -19.24
CA ASP A 175 -5.12 26.65 -18.20
C ASP A 175 -4.77 25.82 -16.95
N SER A 176 -5.35 24.65 -16.69
CA SER A 176 -5.16 23.93 -15.40
C SER A 176 -4.29 22.66 -15.43
N LEU A 177 -3.96 22.12 -16.61
CA LEU A 177 -3.54 20.70 -16.73
C LEU A 177 -2.03 20.44 -16.93
N ARG A 178 -1.21 21.45 -17.28
CA ARG A 178 0.26 21.31 -17.18
C ARG A 178 0.74 21.00 -15.75
N SER A 179 -0.15 21.06 -14.75
CA SER A 179 0.12 20.75 -13.35
C SER A 179 -0.17 19.30 -12.93
N GLU A 180 -1.00 18.52 -13.65
CA GLU A 180 -1.41 17.18 -13.17
C GLU A 180 -0.31 16.12 -13.37
N ASN A 181 0.38 16.11 -14.52
CA ASN A 181 1.52 15.23 -14.76
C ASN A 181 2.78 15.57 -13.93
N LYS A 182 2.78 16.71 -13.21
CA LYS A 182 3.85 17.04 -12.24
C LYS A 182 3.66 16.37 -10.88
N GLY A 183 2.51 15.74 -10.63
CA GLY A 183 2.19 15.14 -9.34
C GLY A 183 2.79 13.74 -9.11
N MET A 184 3.15 13.02 -10.18
CA MET A 184 3.74 11.69 -10.08
C MET A 184 5.24 11.76 -10.31
N VAL A 185 6.01 11.45 -9.28
CA VAL A 185 7.47 11.49 -9.30
C VAL A 185 8.04 10.09 -9.16
N MET A 186 9.28 9.91 -9.59
CA MET A 186 10.06 8.71 -9.34
C MET A 186 11.36 9.17 -8.69
N GLN A 187 11.53 8.85 -7.40
CA GLN A 187 12.77 9.10 -6.67
C GLN A 187 13.53 7.82 -6.36
N TYR A 188 12.85 6.68 -6.48
CA TYR A 188 13.40 5.36 -6.26
C TYR A 188 13.17 4.46 -7.47
N ARG A 189 14.06 3.48 -7.62
CA ARG A 189 13.84 2.29 -8.45
C ARG A 189 13.75 1.06 -7.54
N GLY A 190 12.88 0.13 -7.88
CA GLY A 190 12.68 -1.13 -7.16
C GLY A 190 13.26 -2.28 -7.95
N VAL A 191 14.02 -3.15 -7.29
CA VAL A 191 14.38 -4.47 -7.79
C VAL A 191 13.65 -5.50 -6.96
N PHE A 192 12.88 -6.36 -7.60
CA PHE A 192 12.09 -7.37 -6.95
C PHE A 192 12.56 -8.74 -7.39
N GLY A 193 12.88 -9.62 -6.46
CA GLY A 193 13.37 -10.95 -6.78
C GLY A 193 12.78 -12.04 -5.91
N ILE A 194 12.89 -13.24 -6.46
CA ILE A 194 12.56 -14.51 -5.81
C ILE A 194 13.80 -15.37 -5.89
N SER A 195 14.25 -15.86 -4.76
CA SER A 195 15.39 -16.77 -4.66
C SER A 195 14.95 -18.12 -4.07
N TYR A 196 15.70 -19.18 -4.34
CA TYR A 196 15.58 -20.41 -3.54
C TYR A 196 15.90 -20.12 -2.07
N SER A 197 15.40 -20.95 -1.15
CA SER A 197 15.70 -20.85 0.28
C SER A 197 17.21 -20.73 0.55
N VAL A 198 17.56 -19.84 1.47
CA VAL A 198 18.93 -19.48 1.85
C VAL A 198 19.13 -19.89 3.31
N THR A 199 20.25 -20.53 3.62
CA THR A 199 20.54 -20.91 5.02
C THR A 199 20.68 -19.65 5.87
N GLY A 200 19.96 -19.59 6.99
CA GLY A 200 19.96 -18.43 7.90
C GLY A 200 18.74 -17.51 7.79
N ILE A 201 17.93 -17.63 6.73
CA ILE A 201 16.63 -16.96 6.60
C ILE A 201 15.54 -18.02 6.79
N ARG A 202 14.72 -17.91 7.85
CA ARG A 202 13.72 -18.93 8.17
C ARG A 202 12.35 -18.56 7.63
N GLU A 203 11.54 -19.58 7.42
CA GLU A 203 10.13 -19.45 7.07
C GLU A 203 9.37 -18.64 8.14
N GLY A 204 8.56 -17.67 7.70
CA GLY A 204 7.79 -16.80 8.60
C GLY A 204 8.57 -15.59 9.15
N GLU A 205 9.81 -15.39 8.71
CA GLU A 205 10.64 -14.24 9.08
C GLU A 205 10.63 -13.17 7.98
N MET A 206 10.52 -11.90 8.41
CA MET A 206 10.72 -10.72 7.60
C MET A 206 11.92 -9.94 8.14
N HIS A 207 12.87 -9.60 7.27
CA HIS A 207 14.07 -8.84 7.60
C HIS A 207 14.07 -7.53 6.81
N ASN A 208 14.02 -6.40 7.53
CA ASN A 208 14.13 -5.05 6.99
C ASN A 208 15.55 -4.53 7.26
N VAL A 209 16.26 -4.18 6.21
CA VAL A 209 17.66 -3.72 6.29
C VAL A 209 17.73 -2.25 5.92
N PHE A 210 18.30 -1.47 6.84
CA PHE A 210 18.54 -0.05 6.66
C PHE A 210 19.91 0.16 6.02
N VAL A 211 19.93 0.73 4.81
CA VAL A 211 21.17 0.97 4.05
C VAL A 211 21.17 2.41 3.55
N LYS A 212 22.29 3.11 3.63
CA LYS A 212 22.35 4.49 3.10
C LYS A 212 22.16 4.48 1.59
N GLY A 213 21.13 5.16 1.10
CA GLY A 213 20.75 5.23 -0.31
C GLY A 213 19.98 4.01 -0.84
N ALA A 214 19.67 3.02 0.01
CA ALA A 214 18.90 1.84 -0.40
C ALA A 214 18.12 1.19 0.75
N SER A 215 17.04 0.47 0.45
CA SER A 215 16.36 -0.40 1.41
C SER A 215 16.43 -1.83 0.90
N ILE A 216 16.59 -2.80 1.80
CA ILE A 216 16.47 -4.23 1.47
C ILE A 216 15.41 -4.83 2.37
N LEU A 217 14.41 -5.48 1.78
CA LEU A 217 13.42 -6.30 2.45
C LEU A 217 13.63 -7.74 2.02
N VAL A 218 13.74 -8.67 2.97
CA VAL A 218 13.87 -10.10 2.72
C VAL A 218 12.80 -10.84 3.51
N ILE A 219 12.10 -11.77 2.88
CA ILE A 219 10.98 -12.52 3.48
C ILE A 219 11.23 -14.00 3.24
N GLY A 220 11.36 -14.76 4.31
CA GLY A 220 11.49 -16.21 4.26
C GLY A 220 10.13 -16.88 4.14
N CYS A 221 9.93 -17.63 3.06
CA CYS A 221 8.77 -18.49 2.85
C CYS A 221 9.23 -19.95 2.75
N LYS A 222 8.27 -20.88 2.76
CA LYS A 222 8.52 -22.34 2.78
C LYS A 222 9.61 -22.81 1.79
N ASP A 223 9.44 -22.46 0.50
CA ASP A 223 10.30 -22.98 -0.58
C ASP A 223 11.14 -21.91 -1.29
N HIS A 224 11.02 -20.64 -0.87
CA HIS A 224 11.65 -19.50 -1.54
C HIS A 224 11.81 -18.32 -0.58
N VAL A 225 12.69 -17.41 -0.96
CA VAL A 225 12.90 -16.13 -0.31
C VAL A 225 12.46 -15.03 -1.27
N PHE A 226 11.53 -14.20 -0.84
CA PHE A 226 11.24 -12.95 -1.54
C PHE A 226 12.20 -11.87 -1.09
N TRP A 227 12.68 -11.07 -2.03
CA TRP A 227 13.47 -9.90 -1.69
C TRP A 227 13.11 -8.70 -2.55
N ILE A 228 13.13 -7.54 -1.93
CA ILE A 228 12.82 -6.25 -2.56
C ILE A 228 13.92 -5.28 -2.18
N VAL A 229 14.54 -4.66 -3.19
CA VAL A 229 15.53 -3.60 -3.01
C VAL A 229 14.98 -2.30 -3.57
N GLY A 230 14.83 -1.28 -2.73
CA GLY A 230 14.54 0.08 -3.19
C GLY A 230 15.83 0.89 -3.23
N VAL A 231 16.27 1.31 -4.42
CA VAL A 231 17.50 2.13 -4.59
C VAL A 231 17.12 3.57 -4.89
N LYS A 232 17.67 4.52 -4.13
CA LYS A 232 17.49 5.95 -4.36
C LYS A 232 18.15 6.34 -5.70
N MET A 233 17.45 7.10 -6.52
CA MET A 233 17.98 7.62 -7.77
C MET A 233 18.72 8.95 -7.55
N GLU A 234 19.63 9.29 -8.46
CA GLU A 234 20.48 10.49 -8.38
C GLU A 234 19.68 11.79 -8.39
N ARG A 235 18.53 11.78 -9.07
CA ARG A 235 17.59 12.90 -9.15
C ARG A 235 16.15 12.41 -9.17
N THR A 236 15.24 13.33 -8.92
CA THR A 236 13.81 13.11 -9.15
C THR A 236 13.52 13.08 -10.65
N TYR A 237 12.86 12.03 -11.11
CA TYR A 237 12.31 11.92 -12.46
C TYR A 237 10.80 12.08 -12.43
N TYR A 238 10.22 12.43 -13.57
CA TYR A 238 8.77 12.58 -13.73
C TYR A 238 8.21 11.46 -14.61
N ALA A 239 6.95 11.08 -14.39
CA ALA A 239 6.31 9.97 -15.11
C ALA A 239 6.34 10.12 -16.65
N SER A 240 6.50 11.36 -17.16
CA SER A 240 6.69 11.63 -18.59
C SER A 240 8.02 11.14 -19.18
N GLU A 241 9.04 10.87 -18.37
CA GLU A 241 10.42 10.59 -18.81
C GLU A 241 10.67 9.13 -19.24
N ALA A 242 9.63 8.27 -19.27
CA ALA A 242 9.68 6.90 -19.80
C ALA A 242 11.00 6.14 -19.51
N LEU A 243 11.31 5.96 -18.22
CA LEU A 243 12.54 5.30 -17.79
C LEU A 243 12.51 3.81 -18.11
N ARG A 244 13.61 3.32 -18.69
CA ARG A 244 13.86 1.89 -18.92
C ARG A 244 15.21 1.52 -18.36
N PHE A 245 15.29 0.32 -17.79
CA PHE A 245 16.51 -0.22 -17.22
C PHE A 245 16.99 -1.40 -18.04
N ASP A 246 18.28 -1.44 -18.32
CA ASP A 246 18.92 -2.55 -19.00
C ASP A 246 19.12 -3.72 -18.00
N PRO A 247 18.50 -4.90 -18.23
CA PRO A 247 18.68 -6.05 -17.35
C PRO A 247 20.14 -6.50 -17.23
N SER A 248 20.97 -6.27 -18.26
CA SER A 248 22.39 -6.68 -18.24
C SER A 248 23.22 -5.89 -17.23
N GLN A 249 22.78 -4.69 -16.85
CA GLN A 249 23.46 -3.82 -15.90
C GLN A 249 22.96 -3.99 -14.46
N LEU A 250 21.99 -4.88 -14.23
CA LEU A 250 21.34 -5.02 -12.93
C LEU A 250 22.32 -5.37 -11.81
N GLU A 251 23.18 -6.36 -12.04
CA GLU A 251 24.15 -6.82 -11.04
C GLU A 251 25.14 -5.71 -10.67
N ASP A 252 25.73 -5.04 -11.67
CA ASP A 252 26.62 -3.88 -11.48
C ASP A 252 25.93 -2.79 -10.67
N SER A 253 24.65 -2.53 -10.97
CA SER A 253 23.85 -1.53 -10.27
C SER A 253 23.55 -1.88 -8.81
N LEU A 254 23.74 -3.13 -8.40
CA LEU A 254 23.53 -3.65 -7.04
C LEU A 254 24.86 -4.04 -6.37
N ALA A 255 26.00 -3.88 -7.03
CA ALA A 255 27.31 -4.32 -6.54
C ALA A 255 27.64 -3.77 -5.13
N PHE A 256 27.24 -2.52 -4.85
CA PHE A 256 27.44 -1.88 -3.55
C PHE A 256 26.65 -2.54 -2.39
N LEU A 257 25.62 -3.34 -2.71
CA LEU A 257 24.80 -4.06 -1.75
C LEU A 257 25.26 -5.50 -1.50
N MET A 258 26.03 -6.10 -2.42
CA MET A 258 26.36 -7.53 -2.39
C MET A 258 27.02 -7.98 -1.08
N ASN A 259 27.89 -7.15 -0.51
CA ASN A 259 28.60 -7.46 0.73
C ASN A 259 27.88 -6.96 2.00
N LYS A 260 26.68 -6.38 1.86
CA LYS A 260 25.86 -5.95 3.01
C LYS A 260 25.14 -7.15 3.59
N TYR A 261 24.93 -7.14 4.90
CA TYR A 261 24.21 -8.19 5.60
C TYR A 261 22.70 -7.95 5.53
N VAL A 262 21.93 -9.03 5.34
CA VAL A 262 20.46 -9.00 5.37
C VAL A 262 19.88 -9.53 6.67
N CYS A 263 20.61 -10.42 7.33
CA CYS A 263 20.36 -10.87 8.70
C CYS A 263 21.68 -11.35 9.31
N ALA A 264 21.63 -11.88 10.54
CA ALA A 264 22.82 -12.39 11.23
C ALA A 264 23.53 -13.47 10.40
N GLY A 265 24.73 -13.14 9.89
CA GLY A 265 25.59 -14.08 9.17
C GLY A 265 25.24 -14.32 7.70
N VAL A 266 24.22 -13.66 7.13
CA VAL A 266 23.85 -13.81 5.72
C VAL A 266 24.01 -12.49 4.98
N GLN A 267 24.77 -12.51 3.90
CA GLN A 267 24.97 -11.37 3.01
C GLN A 267 23.97 -11.35 1.84
N PHE A 268 23.69 -10.16 1.29
CA PHE A 268 22.78 -10.02 0.17
C PHE A 268 23.24 -10.81 -1.06
N LYS A 269 24.55 -10.94 -1.30
CA LYS A 269 25.08 -11.78 -2.40
C LYS A 269 24.61 -13.23 -2.32
N GLU A 270 24.44 -13.79 -1.11
CA GLU A 270 24.03 -15.18 -0.93
C GLU A 270 22.55 -15.38 -1.30
N VAL A 271 21.73 -14.36 -1.04
CA VAL A 271 20.34 -14.30 -1.51
C VAL A 271 20.30 -14.11 -3.03
N TYR A 272 21.10 -13.17 -3.55
CA TYR A 272 21.12 -12.80 -4.96
C TYR A 272 21.62 -13.94 -5.86
N GLN A 273 22.67 -14.67 -5.47
CA GLN A 273 23.20 -15.81 -6.22
C GLN A 273 22.20 -16.96 -6.38
N ARG A 274 21.17 -17.02 -5.52
CA ARG A 274 20.11 -18.03 -5.57
C ARG A 274 18.84 -17.53 -6.25
N THR A 275 18.91 -16.37 -6.91
CA THR A 275 17.77 -15.75 -7.61
C THR A 275 17.26 -16.65 -8.72
N ILE A 276 15.99 -17.02 -8.64
CA ILE A 276 15.22 -17.71 -9.68
C ILE A 276 14.83 -16.70 -10.76
N ARG A 277 14.35 -15.53 -10.32
CA ARG A 277 13.99 -14.42 -11.20
C ARG A 277 14.01 -13.11 -10.44
N CYS A 278 14.36 -12.03 -11.12
CA CYS A 278 14.18 -10.69 -10.61
C CYS A 278 13.83 -9.72 -11.74
N ASN A 279 13.23 -8.59 -11.38
CA ASN A 279 12.93 -7.52 -12.32
C ASN A 279 13.14 -6.16 -11.67
N GLN A 280 13.54 -5.18 -12.48
CA GLN A 280 13.78 -3.81 -12.06
C GLN A 280 12.78 -2.85 -12.71
N LEU A 281 12.18 -1.99 -11.89
CA LEU A 281 11.17 -1.03 -12.33
C LEU A 281 11.36 0.32 -11.62
N PRO A 282 11.02 1.44 -12.26
CA PRO A 282 10.95 2.70 -11.54
C PRO A 282 9.75 2.67 -10.58
N LEU A 283 9.89 3.29 -9.42
CA LEU A 283 8.81 3.39 -8.44
C LEU A 283 8.16 4.76 -8.59
N GLU A 284 6.98 4.77 -9.22
CA GLU A 284 6.16 5.96 -9.31
C GLU A 284 5.45 6.20 -7.96
N GLU A 285 5.53 7.44 -7.49
CA GLU A 285 5.02 7.90 -6.20
C GLU A 285 4.04 9.04 -6.44
N GLY A 286 2.82 8.89 -5.92
CA GLY A 286 1.81 9.93 -5.94
C GLY A 286 0.41 9.43 -6.27
N MET A 287 -0.52 10.38 -6.34
CA MET A 287 -1.93 10.10 -6.60
C MET A 287 -2.49 11.12 -7.57
N PHE A 288 -3.22 10.64 -8.57
CA PHE A 288 -3.91 11.50 -9.52
C PHE A 288 -5.08 12.23 -8.84
N LYS A 289 -5.29 13.49 -9.23
CA LYS A 289 -6.38 14.31 -8.69
C LYS A 289 -7.75 13.83 -9.15
N ARG A 290 -7.85 13.24 -10.33
CA ARG A 290 -9.09 12.77 -10.94
C ARG A 290 -9.07 11.26 -11.05
N TRP A 291 -10.11 10.60 -10.52
CA TRP A 291 -10.26 9.15 -10.58
C TRP A 291 -11.45 8.72 -11.44
N ASN A 292 -12.26 9.69 -11.88
CA ASN A 292 -13.44 9.46 -12.70
C ASN A 292 -13.73 10.68 -13.59
N CYS A 293 -14.48 10.44 -14.66
CA CYS A 293 -15.03 11.43 -15.58
C CYS A 293 -16.24 10.83 -16.30
N GLY A 294 -17.42 11.46 -16.20
CA GLY A 294 -18.61 10.90 -16.83
C GLY A 294 -18.89 9.45 -16.39
N ARG A 295 -18.84 8.51 -17.35
CA ARG A 295 -19.08 7.06 -17.18
C ARG A 295 -17.81 6.25 -16.90
N VAL A 296 -16.69 6.91 -16.64
CA VAL A 296 -15.38 6.26 -16.51
C VAL A 296 -14.88 6.40 -15.07
N ALA A 297 -14.38 5.32 -14.49
CA ALA A 297 -13.68 5.30 -13.20
C ALA A 297 -12.34 4.55 -13.32
N CYS A 298 -11.38 4.84 -12.45
CA CYS A 298 -10.07 4.19 -12.40
C CYS A 298 -9.75 3.79 -10.96
N ILE A 299 -9.17 2.60 -10.75
CA ILE A 299 -8.86 2.01 -9.43
C ILE A 299 -7.44 1.44 -9.35
N GLY A 300 -6.90 1.34 -8.13
CA GLY A 300 -5.57 0.80 -7.85
C GLY A 300 -4.44 1.64 -8.47
N ASP A 301 -3.40 0.96 -8.95
CA ASP A 301 -2.19 1.59 -9.54
C ASP A 301 -2.48 2.53 -10.74
N SER A 302 -3.70 2.50 -11.30
CA SER A 302 -4.10 3.44 -12.35
C SER A 302 -4.29 4.87 -11.83
N VAL A 303 -4.57 5.05 -10.52
CA VAL A 303 -4.90 6.34 -9.89
C VAL A 303 -4.04 6.70 -8.69
N HIS A 304 -3.49 5.74 -7.96
CA HIS A 304 -2.56 5.97 -6.85
C HIS A 304 -1.41 4.97 -6.90
N LYS A 305 -0.20 5.47 -6.76
CA LYS A 305 1.04 4.70 -6.87
C LYS A 305 1.88 4.97 -5.65
N MET A 306 2.49 3.92 -5.14
CA MET A 306 3.24 3.95 -3.90
C MET A 306 4.41 2.99 -3.97
N THR A 307 5.42 3.27 -3.15
CA THR A 307 6.55 2.36 -2.96
C THR A 307 6.09 1.06 -2.28
N PRO A 308 6.81 -0.06 -2.50
CA PRO A 308 6.35 -1.38 -2.06
C PRO A 308 6.58 -1.67 -0.58
N ASN A 309 7.35 -0.84 0.13
CA ASN A 309 7.89 -1.14 1.46
C ASN A 309 6.80 -1.36 2.52
N LEU A 310 5.62 -0.77 2.38
CA LEU A 310 4.48 -0.99 3.28
C LEU A 310 3.56 -2.15 2.84
N GLY A 311 3.79 -2.73 1.65
CA GLY A 311 2.98 -3.83 1.11
C GLY A 311 1.53 -3.47 0.76
N GLN A 312 1.20 -2.17 0.64
CA GLN A 312 -0.20 -1.72 0.56
C GLN A 312 -0.77 -1.60 -0.86
N GLY A 313 0.04 -1.52 -1.93
CA GLY A 313 -0.48 -1.26 -3.28
C GLY A 313 -1.59 -2.22 -3.71
N GLY A 314 -1.35 -3.53 -3.59
CA GLY A 314 -2.35 -4.56 -3.89
C GLY A 314 -3.54 -4.56 -2.92
N CYS A 315 -3.30 -4.31 -1.63
CA CYS A 315 -4.37 -4.25 -0.63
C CYS A 315 -5.32 -3.06 -0.86
N CYS A 316 -4.76 -1.88 -1.18
CA CYS A 316 -5.52 -0.69 -1.55
C CYS A 316 -6.30 -0.89 -2.85
N ALA A 317 -5.73 -1.60 -3.83
CA ALA A 317 -6.44 -1.92 -5.07
C ALA A 317 -7.67 -2.83 -4.83
N ILE A 318 -7.58 -3.77 -3.89
CA ILE A 318 -8.71 -4.61 -3.44
C ILE A 318 -9.77 -3.75 -2.74
N GLU A 319 -9.33 -2.83 -1.87
CA GLU A 319 -10.21 -1.92 -1.14
C GLU A 319 -10.96 -0.96 -2.09
N ASP A 320 -10.27 -0.41 -3.09
CA ASP A 320 -10.88 0.38 -4.15
C ASP A 320 -11.94 -0.40 -4.92
N ALA A 321 -11.65 -1.64 -5.30
CA ALA A 321 -12.61 -2.50 -6.00
C ALA A 321 -13.88 -2.72 -5.18
N ALA A 322 -13.73 -2.98 -3.86
CA ALA A 322 -14.86 -3.13 -2.95
C ALA A 322 -15.70 -1.85 -2.82
N THR A 323 -15.05 -0.70 -2.61
CA THR A 323 -15.75 0.58 -2.46
C THR A 323 -16.40 1.05 -3.75
N LEU A 324 -15.78 0.80 -4.90
CA LEU A 324 -16.35 1.08 -6.21
C LEU A 324 -17.56 0.17 -6.47
N ALA A 325 -17.50 -1.11 -6.13
CA ALA A 325 -18.65 -2.02 -6.22
C ALA A 325 -19.84 -1.51 -5.40
N ASN A 326 -19.60 -0.99 -4.19
CA ASN A 326 -20.65 -0.35 -3.37
C ASN A 326 -21.25 0.89 -4.05
N ALA A 327 -20.43 1.70 -4.73
CA ALA A 327 -20.94 2.84 -5.48
C ALA A 327 -21.76 2.41 -6.71
N ILE A 328 -21.35 1.32 -7.39
CA ILE A 328 -22.03 0.78 -8.57
C ILE A 328 -23.38 0.17 -8.21
N ILE A 329 -23.48 -0.61 -7.13
CA ILE A 329 -24.76 -1.24 -6.78
C ILE A 329 -25.85 -0.20 -6.52
N GLU A 330 -25.50 0.93 -5.90
CA GLU A 330 -26.43 2.05 -5.67
C GLU A 330 -26.89 2.73 -6.96
N ILE A 331 -26.12 2.64 -8.05
CA ILE A 331 -26.49 3.12 -9.39
C ILE A 331 -27.44 2.11 -10.05
N VAL A 332 -27.10 0.82 -10.00
CA VAL A 332 -27.84 -0.25 -10.68
C VAL A 332 -29.24 -0.45 -10.07
N GLU A 333 -29.37 -0.35 -8.75
CA GLU A 333 -30.64 -0.60 -8.05
C GLU A 333 -31.73 0.46 -8.32
N ILE A 334 -31.37 1.64 -8.84
CA ILE A 334 -32.30 2.77 -9.06
C ILE A 334 -32.21 3.23 -10.53
N PRO A 335 -33.21 2.93 -11.38
CA PRO A 335 -33.18 3.25 -12.81
C PRO A 335 -32.91 4.73 -13.12
N GLU A 336 -33.46 5.66 -12.33
CA GLU A 336 -33.23 7.09 -12.50
C GLU A 336 -31.75 7.47 -12.32
N LYS A 337 -30.99 6.69 -11.53
CA LYS A 337 -29.57 6.92 -11.29
C LYS A 337 -28.65 6.44 -12.42
N GLN A 338 -29.19 5.76 -13.44
CA GLN A 338 -28.41 5.28 -14.60
C GLN A 338 -28.17 6.37 -15.66
N GLN A 339 -28.74 7.56 -15.47
CA GLN A 339 -28.46 8.73 -16.28
C GLN A 339 -27.07 9.32 -15.97
N LEU A 340 -26.38 9.84 -16.99
CA LEU A 340 -25.00 10.33 -16.87
C LEU A 340 -24.76 11.26 -15.66
N PRO A 341 -25.60 12.28 -15.38
CA PRO A 341 -25.33 13.19 -14.25
C PRO A 341 -25.33 12.47 -12.90
N ASN A 342 -26.17 11.45 -12.75
CA ASN A 342 -26.28 10.67 -11.52
C ASN A 342 -25.11 9.69 -11.37
N ILE A 343 -24.69 9.05 -12.47
CA ILE A 343 -23.49 8.21 -12.50
C ILE A 343 -22.25 9.03 -12.14
N GLU A 344 -22.02 10.14 -12.83
CA GLU A 344 -20.85 10.99 -12.60
C GLU A 344 -20.83 11.56 -11.18
N SER A 345 -21.98 12.01 -10.67
CA SER A 345 -22.12 12.48 -9.29
C SER A 345 -21.77 11.37 -8.28
N ARG A 346 -22.26 10.14 -8.50
CA ARG A 346 -21.98 9.03 -7.59
C ARG A 346 -20.50 8.61 -7.63
N LEU A 347 -19.91 8.49 -8.81
CA LEU A 347 -18.49 8.17 -8.99
C LEU A 347 -17.60 9.28 -8.40
N SER A 348 -17.99 10.55 -8.56
CA SER A 348 -17.32 11.69 -7.94
C SER A 348 -17.38 11.65 -6.42
N SER A 349 -18.54 11.31 -5.85
CA SER A 349 -18.71 11.12 -4.41
C SER A 349 -17.83 9.97 -3.87
N TRP A 350 -17.82 8.83 -4.56
CA TRP A 350 -16.95 7.68 -4.22
C TRP A 350 -15.46 8.06 -4.23
N ALA A 351 -14.99 8.70 -5.32
CA ALA A 351 -13.59 9.10 -5.43
C ALA A 351 -13.21 10.13 -4.34
N THR A 352 -14.12 11.05 -4.02
CA THR A 352 -13.89 12.04 -2.95
C THR A 352 -13.78 11.39 -1.58
N ALA A 353 -14.59 10.37 -1.30
CA ALA A 353 -14.55 9.62 -0.04
C ALA A 353 -13.29 8.75 0.09
N SER A 354 -12.78 8.18 -1.01
CA SER A 354 -11.65 7.24 -1.00
C SER A 354 -10.27 7.92 -0.90
N LYS A 355 -10.15 9.13 -1.46
CA LYS A 355 -8.87 9.87 -1.56
C LYS A 355 -8.15 10.16 -0.24
N PRO A 356 -8.79 10.62 0.85
CA PRO A 356 -8.07 10.96 2.09
C PRO A 356 -7.29 9.77 2.64
N ARG A 357 -7.93 8.59 2.64
CA ARG A 357 -7.32 7.34 3.10
C ARG A 357 -6.20 6.88 2.19
N MET A 358 -6.39 6.90 0.87
CA MET A 358 -5.31 6.53 -0.05
C MET A 358 -4.13 7.50 -0.01
N LYS A 359 -4.39 8.81 0.12
CA LYS A 359 -3.34 9.81 0.29
C LYS A 359 -2.48 9.51 1.53
N LEU A 360 -3.12 9.21 2.65
CA LEU A 360 -2.42 8.84 3.88
C LEU A 360 -1.53 7.60 3.67
N ILE A 361 -2.06 6.53 3.08
CA ILE A 361 -1.30 5.28 2.86
C ILE A 361 -0.13 5.53 1.90
N CYS A 362 -0.32 6.28 0.81
CA CYS A 362 0.76 6.68 -0.09
C CYS A 362 1.87 7.43 0.66
N THR A 363 1.51 8.48 1.41
CA THR A 363 2.47 9.30 2.18
C THR A 363 3.23 8.48 3.23
N LEU A 364 2.56 7.52 3.88
CA LEU A 364 3.21 6.60 4.82
C LEU A 364 4.21 5.69 4.10
N SER A 365 3.83 5.08 2.97
CA SER A 365 4.73 4.21 2.20
C SER A 365 5.96 4.97 1.69
N GLU A 366 5.75 6.19 1.20
CA GLU A 366 6.81 7.15 0.82
C GLU A 366 7.76 7.46 1.99
N SER A 367 7.22 7.65 3.20
CA SER A 367 8.03 7.92 4.39
C SER A 367 8.86 6.70 4.82
N VAL A 368 8.28 5.49 4.73
CA VAL A 368 8.95 4.25 5.12
C VAL A 368 10.17 3.96 4.25
N ILE A 369 10.05 4.07 2.92
CA ILE A 369 11.21 3.81 2.04
C ILE A 369 12.34 4.81 2.30
N ARG A 370 12.03 6.09 2.55
CA ARG A 370 13.02 7.14 2.86
C ARG A 370 13.69 6.92 4.22
N MET A 371 12.92 6.44 5.20
CA MET A 371 13.46 6.06 6.51
C MET A 371 14.39 4.85 6.39
N GLN A 372 13.99 3.82 5.64
CA GLN A 372 14.80 2.61 5.44
C GLN A 372 16.06 2.86 4.58
N SER A 373 16.00 3.79 3.63
CA SER A 373 17.15 4.21 2.83
C SER A 373 18.03 5.26 3.52
N LEU A 374 17.69 5.69 4.74
CA LEU A 374 18.40 6.73 5.48
C LEU A 374 18.60 8.00 4.64
N ASP A 375 17.50 8.46 4.02
CA ASP A 375 17.51 9.40 2.89
C ASP A 375 18.08 10.79 3.21
N ASN A 376 18.06 11.17 4.49
CA ASN A 376 18.56 12.44 5.01
C ASN A 376 19.12 12.26 6.43
N VAL A 377 19.79 13.30 6.95
CA VAL A 377 20.43 13.28 8.28
C VAL A 377 19.44 12.96 9.40
N VAL A 378 18.19 13.41 9.29
CA VAL A 378 17.15 13.10 10.28
C VAL A 378 16.84 11.61 10.29
N TYR A 379 16.67 10.97 9.13
CA TYR A 379 16.45 9.52 9.03
C TYR A 379 17.69 8.69 9.38
N GLU A 380 18.90 9.19 9.11
CA GLU A 380 20.16 8.57 9.57
C GLU A 380 20.21 8.41 11.09
N ILE A 381 19.70 9.41 11.82
CA ILE A 381 19.65 9.40 13.29
C ILE A 381 18.40 8.65 13.79
N THR A 382 17.22 8.98 13.25
CA THR A 382 15.94 8.50 13.78
C THR A 382 15.60 7.08 13.36
N GLY A 383 16.01 6.61 12.17
CA GLY A 383 15.69 5.27 11.68
C GLY A 383 16.16 4.14 12.61
N PRO A 384 17.44 4.13 13.04
CA PRO A 384 17.94 3.15 14.01
C PRO A 384 17.25 3.24 15.38
N ILE A 385 16.93 4.45 15.86
CA ILE A 385 16.24 4.67 17.14
C ILE A 385 14.81 4.12 17.07
N PHE A 386 14.08 4.45 16.01
CA PHE A 386 12.74 3.95 15.74
C PHE A 386 12.72 2.43 15.71
N SER A 387 13.65 1.83 14.96
CA SER A 387 13.81 0.40 14.83
C SER A 387 14.15 -0.31 16.14
N LYS A 388 14.73 0.38 17.13
CA LYS A 388 15.09 -0.23 18.41
C LYS A 388 13.98 -0.14 19.45
N TYR A 389 13.28 0.99 19.52
CA TYR A 389 12.40 1.30 20.65
C TYR A 389 10.92 1.39 20.27
N TYR A 390 10.59 1.48 18.98
CA TYR A 390 9.24 1.77 18.51
C TYR A 390 8.71 0.77 17.48
N MET A 391 9.31 -0.42 17.37
CA MET A 391 8.77 -1.46 16.49
C MET A 391 7.39 -1.97 16.92
N ASP A 392 7.00 -1.83 18.18
CA ASP A 392 5.62 -2.16 18.58
C ASP A 392 4.61 -1.10 18.11
N ALA A 393 5.02 0.16 17.94
CA ALA A 393 4.19 1.18 17.30
C ALA A 393 3.92 0.84 15.82
N PHE A 394 4.79 0.05 15.18
CA PHE A 394 4.54 -0.49 13.84
C PHE A 394 3.37 -1.49 13.84
N ALA A 395 3.18 -2.26 14.92
CA ALA A 395 2.04 -3.15 15.06
C ALA A 395 0.73 -2.36 15.15
N ASP A 396 0.71 -1.25 15.90
CA ASP A 396 -0.43 -0.34 15.97
C ASP A 396 -0.71 0.31 14.62
N LEU A 397 0.32 0.82 13.93
CA LEU A 397 0.20 1.40 12.59
C LEU A 397 -0.42 0.43 11.58
N ILE A 398 0.11 -0.79 11.46
CA ILE A 398 -0.47 -1.83 10.58
C ILE A 398 -1.91 -2.12 10.98
N SER A 399 -2.15 -2.18 12.28
CA SER A 399 -3.45 -2.54 12.81
C SER A 399 -4.50 -1.48 12.49
N ASP A 400 -4.19 -0.20 12.71
CA ASP A 400 -5.10 0.91 12.43
C ASP A 400 -5.36 1.10 10.93
N MET A 401 -4.36 0.85 10.07
CA MET A 401 -4.57 0.77 8.63
C MET A 401 -5.62 -0.29 8.29
N GLY A 402 -5.60 -1.43 8.97
CA GLY A 402 -6.60 -2.48 8.87
C GLY A 402 -7.99 -2.06 9.34
N VAL A 403 -8.11 -1.46 10.54
CA VAL A 403 -9.41 -1.08 11.16
C VAL A 403 -10.25 -0.20 10.24
N GLY A 404 -9.59 0.77 9.60
CA GLY A 404 -10.22 1.71 8.69
C GLY A 404 -10.50 1.16 7.29
N GLY A 405 -10.12 -0.08 7.00
CA GLY A 405 -10.40 -0.72 5.73
C GLY A 405 -11.89 -0.73 5.44
N GLU A 406 -12.26 -0.51 4.18
CA GLU A 406 -13.64 -0.67 3.71
C GLU A 406 -13.96 -2.14 3.37
N CYS A 407 -15.22 -2.44 3.04
CA CYS A 407 -15.69 -3.78 2.68
C CYS A 407 -16.79 -3.70 1.63
N ILE A 408 -17.20 -4.84 1.10
CA ILE A 408 -18.34 -4.93 0.20
C ILE A 408 -19.61 -4.88 1.06
N SER A 409 -20.37 -3.78 0.97
CA SER A 409 -21.46 -3.46 1.89
C SER A 409 -22.67 -4.38 1.76
N PHE A 410 -22.83 -4.99 0.60
CA PHE A 410 -23.98 -5.83 0.26
C PHE A 410 -23.72 -7.33 0.37
N LEU A 411 -22.52 -7.72 0.84
CA LEU A 411 -22.16 -9.09 1.16
C LEU A 411 -22.14 -9.29 2.68
N PRO A 412 -22.44 -10.50 3.18
CA PRO A 412 -22.33 -10.78 4.60
C PRO A 412 -20.92 -10.48 5.09
N LEU A 413 -20.83 -9.96 6.30
CA LEU A 413 -19.53 -9.74 6.91
C LEU A 413 -18.91 -11.08 7.34
N PRO A 414 -17.60 -11.30 7.15
CA PRO A 414 -16.96 -12.56 7.51
C PRO A 414 -17.05 -12.85 9.00
N GLU A 415 -17.22 -14.11 9.39
CA GLU A 415 -17.27 -14.50 10.81
C GLU A 415 -15.92 -14.27 11.51
N ARG A 416 -14.80 -14.47 10.80
CA ARG A 416 -13.44 -14.33 11.33
C ARG A 416 -13.15 -12.93 11.87
N GLN A 417 -13.79 -11.90 11.34
CA GLN A 417 -13.59 -10.54 11.87
C GLN A 417 -14.09 -10.39 13.33
N ARG A 418 -14.99 -11.27 13.79
CA ARG A 418 -15.54 -11.25 15.16
C ARG A 418 -14.60 -11.88 16.18
N THR A 419 -13.61 -12.65 15.72
CA THR A 419 -12.65 -13.33 16.61
C THR A 419 -11.49 -12.42 17.00
N GLY A 420 -11.30 -11.31 16.28
CA GLY A 420 -10.24 -10.35 16.53
C GLY A 420 -10.47 -9.51 17.78
N THR A 421 -9.39 -9.15 18.48
CA THR A 421 -9.47 -8.27 19.66
C THR A 421 -9.71 -6.80 19.31
N MET A 422 -9.55 -6.42 18.03
CA MET A 422 -9.76 -5.05 17.56
C MET A 422 -10.70 -5.04 16.34
N PRO A 423 -12.00 -4.75 16.56
CA PRO A 423 -12.98 -4.83 15.49
C PRO A 423 -12.77 -3.72 14.47
N PHE A 424 -13.02 -4.03 13.19
CA PHE A 424 -13.07 -3.05 12.13
C PHE A 424 -14.13 -1.98 12.41
N GLY A 425 -13.85 -0.71 12.11
CA GLY A 425 -14.79 0.35 12.40
C GLY A 425 -14.36 1.75 11.97
N LYS A 426 -15.34 2.55 11.53
CA LYS A 426 -15.10 3.93 11.03
C LYS A 426 -14.82 4.97 12.11
N ARG A 427 -14.88 4.62 13.40
CA ARG A 427 -14.74 5.56 14.53
C ARG A 427 -13.31 5.71 15.06
N HIS A 428 -12.43 4.74 14.82
CA HIS A 428 -11.09 4.70 15.41
C HIS A 428 -10.08 4.14 14.39
N TYR A 429 -9.75 4.92 13.36
CA TYR A 429 -8.70 4.56 12.39
C TYR A 429 -7.90 5.79 11.98
N ILE A 430 -6.66 5.60 11.51
CA ILE A 430 -5.79 6.71 11.09
C ILE A 430 -6.43 7.43 9.89
N GLY A 431 -6.69 8.73 10.07
CA GLY A 431 -7.33 9.58 9.06
C GLY A 431 -8.85 9.77 9.21
N ALA A 432 -9.48 9.19 10.25
CA ALA A 432 -10.87 9.52 10.59
C ALA A 432 -11.01 11.01 10.97
N PRO A 433 -12.11 11.70 10.58
CA PRO A 433 -12.33 13.09 10.97
C PRO A 433 -12.37 13.22 12.49
N ILE A 434 -11.55 14.13 13.02
CA ILE A 434 -11.42 14.38 14.45
C ILE A 434 -12.76 14.92 14.96
N ILE A 435 -13.49 14.11 15.74
CA ILE A 435 -14.53 14.64 16.62
C ILE A 435 -13.77 15.40 17.72
N PRO A 436 -13.96 16.72 17.90
CA PRO A 436 -13.27 17.46 18.95
C PRO A 436 -13.77 16.94 20.30
N SER A 437 -13.07 15.94 20.85
CA SER A 437 -13.34 15.48 22.19
C SER A 437 -12.62 16.44 23.13
N GLY A 438 -13.33 17.00 24.12
CA GLY A 438 -12.76 17.90 25.14
C GLY A 438 -11.65 17.27 25.99
N ARG A 439 -11.16 16.07 25.63
CA ARG A 439 -10.06 15.34 26.28
C ARG A 439 -8.72 16.07 26.17
N LEU A 440 -8.53 16.93 25.16
CA LEU A 440 -7.35 17.80 25.08
C LEU A 440 -7.27 18.79 26.25
N LEU A 441 -8.41 19.21 26.82
CA LEU A 441 -8.42 20.03 28.05
C LEU A 441 -8.07 19.20 29.29
N CYS A 442 -8.32 17.89 29.27
CA CYS A 442 -8.02 16.98 30.38
C CYS A 442 -6.53 16.62 30.51
N THR A 443 -5.71 16.86 29.49
CA THR A 443 -4.25 16.60 29.52
C THR A 443 -3.44 17.79 30.03
N ILE A 444 -4.02 18.99 30.05
CA ILE A 444 -3.38 20.22 30.56
C ILE A 444 -2.89 20.10 32.02
N PRO A 445 -3.63 19.50 32.97
CA PRO A 445 -3.15 19.33 34.35
C PRO A 445 -1.90 18.44 34.45
N LEU A 446 -1.82 17.40 33.62
CA LEU A 446 -0.65 16.48 33.58
C LEU A 446 0.59 17.19 33.03
N LEU A 447 0.42 18.03 32.00
CA LEU A 447 1.49 18.86 31.45
C LEU A 447 1.98 19.90 32.48
N MET A 448 1.06 20.48 33.27
CA MET A 448 1.43 21.39 34.38
C MET A 448 2.17 20.67 35.51
N CYS A 449 1.78 19.47 35.90
CA CYS A 449 2.50 18.67 36.91
C CYS A 449 3.93 18.35 36.46
N LEU A 450 4.11 18.03 35.19
CA LEU A 450 5.42 17.71 34.62
C LEU A 450 6.30 18.97 34.50
N PHE A 451 5.72 20.11 34.14
CA PHE A 451 6.41 21.41 34.15
C PHE A 451 6.81 21.84 35.58
N LEU A 452 5.95 21.62 36.58
CA LEU A 452 6.26 21.86 38.00
C LEU A 452 7.39 20.95 38.50
N SER A 453 7.42 19.68 38.10
CA SER A 453 8.50 18.73 38.42
C SER A 453 9.86 19.20 37.90
N ILE A 454 9.89 19.80 36.70
CA ILE A 454 11.11 20.34 36.09
C ILE A 454 11.62 21.57 36.86
N ILE A 455 10.73 22.41 37.38
CA ILE A 455 11.08 23.66 38.09
C ILE A 455 11.49 23.41 39.55
N THR A 456 10.90 22.41 40.21
CA THR A 456 11.18 22.12 41.63
C THR A 456 12.38 21.20 41.83
N SER A 457 12.99 20.68 40.76
CA SER A 457 14.21 19.85 40.84
C SER A 457 15.41 20.72 41.25
N PRO A 458 16.01 20.50 42.44
CA PRO A 458 16.97 21.42 43.01
C PRO A 458 18.33 21.30 42.33
N GLY A 459 18.68 22.32 41.54
CA GLY A 459 20.05 22.51 41.08
C GLY A 459 20.97 22.96 42.23
N LYS A 460 21.81 22.03 42.70
CA LYS A 460 23.12 22.19 43.43
C LYS A 460 23.19 21.38 44.73
N SER A 461 23.60 20.12 44.61
CA SER A 461 24.53 19.50 45.56
C SER A 461 25.62 18.77 44.77
N SER A 462 26.85 18.82 45.28
CA SER A 462 28.07 18.40 44.59
C SER A 462 28.00 16.94 44.12
N ALA A 463 28.12 16.75 42.80
CA ALA A 463 28.21 15.43 42.18
C ALA A 463 29.42 14.66 42.74
N SER A 464 29.15 13.59 43.48
CA SER A 464 30.12 12.55 43.83
C SER A 464 29.96 11.28 42.99
N SER A 465 29.22 11.33 41.88
CA SER A 465 29.18 10.22 40.91
C SER A 465 29.11 10.73 39.47
N SER A 466 29.72 9.97 38.56
CA SER A 466 29.97 10.34 37.16
C SER A 466 28.75 10.29 36.23
N TRP A 467 27.53 10.46 36.75
CA TRP A 467 26.31 10.18 35.98
C TRP A 467 25.06 10.98 36.38
N ASP A 468 25.14 12.31 36.46
CA ASP A 468 23.93 13.14 36.63
C ASP A 468 23.52 13.90 35.34
N VAL A 469 23.42 13.11 34.27
CA VAL A 469 22.82 13.44 32.96
C VAL A 469 21.62 12.52 32.67
N TYR A 470 21.47 11.44 33.43
CA TYR A 470 20.43 10.42 33.24
C TYR A 470 19.05 10.80 33.80
N SER A 471 18.97 11.67 34.81
CA SER A 471 17.69 12.18 35.33
C SER A 471 16.97 13.08 34.30
N VAL A 472 17.73 13.96 33.64
CA VAL A 472 17.22 14.87 32.61
C VAL A 472 16.77 14.15 31.34
N VAL A 473 17.45 13.07 30.94
CA VAL A 473 17.04 12.24 29.79
C VAL A 473 15.84 11.35 30.13
N ALA A 474 15.71 10.90 31.37
CA ALA A 474 14.55 10.13 31.82
C ALA A 474 13.25 10.97 31.83
N ASP A 475 13.33 12.24 32.25
CA ASP A 475 12.17 13.14 32.31
C ASP A 475 11.71 13.62 30.92
N LEU A 476 12.62 13.82 29.97
CA LEU A 476 12.30 14.05 28.55
C LEU A 476 11.69 12.81 27.87
N GLY A 477 12.08 11.60 28.29
CA GLY A 477 11.53 10.34 27.81
C GLY A 477 10.06 10.13 28.18
N ILE A 478 9.61 10.60 29.35
CA ILE A 478 8.20 10.53 29.77
C ILE A 478 7.34 11.54 29.01
N PHE A 479 7.86 12.74 28.75
CA PHE A 479 7.19 13.75 27.94
C PHE A 479 7.02 13.32 26.48
N GLN A 480 8.05 12.70 25.91
CA GLN A 480 8.00 12.14 24.56
C GLN A 480 7.06 10.93 24.48
N ALA A 481 6.95 10.13 25.54
CA ALA A 481 6.00 9.02 25.63
C ALA A 481 4.53 9.49 25.73
N ILE A 482 4.22 10.47 26.59
CA ILE A 482 2.85 11.02 26.74
C ILE A 482 2.45 11.79 25.47
N TRP A 483 3.37 12.55 24.87
CA TRP A 483 3.10 13.30 23.64
C TRP A 483 2.96 12.42 22.40
N ALA A 484 3.74 11.33 22.30
CA ALA A 484 3.56 10.30 21.27
C ALA A 484 2.24 9.54 21.45
N MET A 485 1.86 9.18 22.68
CA MET A 485 0.58 8.53 22.96
C MET A 485 -0.63 9.42 22.64
N GLU A 486 -0.57 10.73 22.95
CA GLU A 486 -1.66 11.66 22.67
C GLU A 486 -1.69 12.13 21.21
N SER A 487 -0.54 12.23 20.53
CA SER A 487 -0.46 12.50 19.09
C SER A 487 -0.91 11.27 18.26
N ALA A 488 -0.63 10.05 18.73
CA ALA A 488 -1.17 8.82 18.16
C ALA A 488 -2.69 8.68 18.38
N ARG A 489 -3.24 9.14 19.51
CA ARG A 489 -4.70 9.16 19.74
C ARG A 489 -5.46 10.22 18.92
N LEU A 490 -4.82 11.31 18.51
CA LEU A 490 -5.50 12.50 17.97
C LEU A 490 -5.22 12.81 16.49
N CYS A 491 -4.49 11.97 15.75
CA CYS A 491 -4.28 12.13 14.30
C CYS A 491 -3.85 13.55 13.86
N ASN A 492 -2.87 14.17 14.54
CA ASN A 492 -2.24 15.40 14.04
C ASN A 492 -0.97 15.07 13.24
N ALA A 493 -0.99 15.42 11.95
CA ALA A 493 0.19 15.54 11.13
C ALA A 493 0.94 16.83 11.50
N ILE A 494 2.05 16.73 12.26
CA ILE A 494 3.11 17.73 12.24
C ILE A 494 4.47 17.02 12.27
N THR A 495 5.15 17.01 11.13
CA THR A 495 6.58 16.71 10.99
C THR A 495 7.41 17.82 11.65
N PHE A 496 8.50 17.45 12.32
CA PHE A 496 9.50 18.34 12.93
C PHE A 496 10.26 19.25 11.90
N MET A 497 9.80 19.35 10.65
CA MET A 497 10.49 20.06 9.54
C MET A 497 9.67 21.21 8.92
N SER A 498 8.83 21.90 9.70
CA SER A 498 8.22 23.17 9.28
C SER A 498 8.54 24.34 10.20
N LEU A 499 9.75 24.35 10.78
CA LEU A 499 10.41 25.54 11.31
C LEU A 499 11.69 25.81 10.52
#